data_AF-A0A2S9XQD1-F1
#
_entry.id   AF-A0A2S9XQD1-F1
#
_cell.length_a   1.000
_cell.length_b   1.000
_cell.length_c   1.000
_cell.angle_alpha   90.00
_cell.angle_beta   90.00
_cell.angle_gamma   90.00
#
_symmetry.space_group_name_H-M   'P 1'
#
loop_
_entity.id
_entity.type
_entity.pdbx_description
1 polymer ?
#
loop_
_entity_poly.entity_id
_entity_poly.type
_entity_poly.pdbx_seq_one_letter_code
_entity_poly.pdbx_strand_id
1 'polypeptide(L)'
;MARKRNKPGGTGGSGSREFDPSRWAHAVFAVFAGIAAWMFGHLVEDLWGFSWANWPLYIGRPNEYYAQGIGALIGITLMIWAWSRERYFKFVAETATEVSQIIWPTRAETRAATIVVIVITLICACILSLMDAFWSRVTDWLYSL
;
A
#
# COMPACT_ATOMS: atom_id res chain seq x y z
N MET A 1 17.02 -55.59 27.91
CA MET A 1 16.22 -54.49 28.48
C MET A 1 16.25 -53.31 27.49
N ALA A 2 15.20 -53.14 26.68
CA ALA A 2 15.04 -51.99 25.78
C ALA A 2 13.60 -51.49 25.90
N ARG A 3 13.40 -50.36 26.60
CA ARG A 3 12.07 -49.80 26.85
C ARG A 3 11.67 -48.91 25.66
N LYS A 4 10.85 -49.45 24.77
CA LYS A 4 10.17 -48.74 23.69
C LYS A 4 9.34 -47.59 24.29
N ARG A 5 9.71 -46.33 24.06
CA ARG A 5 8.91 -45.16 24.46
C ARG A 5 7.79 -44.97 23.45
N ASN A 6 6.61 -45.45 23.81
CA ASN A 6 5.36 -45.27 23.07
C ASN A 6 5.03 -43.77 23.03
N LYS A 7 4.82 -43.18 21.84
CA LYS A 7 4.29 -41.82 21.71
C LYS A 7 2.76 -41.92 21.84
N PRO A 8 2.12 -41.26 22.82
CA PRO A 8 0.66 -41.18 22.80
C PRO A 8 0.23 -40.26 21.65
N GLY A 9 -0.69 -40.75 20.84
CA GLY A 9 -1.49 -39.89 19.99
C GLY A 9 -2.27 -38.91 20.86
N GLY A 10 -2.24 -37.64 20.49
CA GLY A 10 -3.02 -36.57 21.08
C GLY A 10 -3.93 -35.96 20.03
N THR A 11 -5.20 -36.35 20.06
CA THR A 11 -6.32 -35.65 19.44
C THR A 11 -6.66 -34.39 20.24
N GLY A 12 -6.93 -33.28 19.55
CA GLY A 12 -7.76 -32.18 20.07
C GLY A 12 -7.01 -31.00 20.69
N GLY A 13 -7.25 -29.81 20.13
CA GLY A 13 -6.88 -28.53 20.74
C GLY A 13 -6.85 -27.39 19.72
N SER A 14 -7.92 -26.60 19.64
CA SER A 14 -7.87 -25.27 19.01
C SER A 14 -7.00 -24.37 19.88
N GLY A 15 -5.68 -24.42 19.66
CA GLY A 15 -4.75 -23.49 20.28
C GLY A 15 -5.00 -22.09 19.74
N SER A 16 -5.17 -21.12 20.63
CA SER A 16 -5.05 -19.71 20.31
C SER A 16 -3.78 -19.51 19.48
N ARG A 17 -3.94 -19.14 18.20
CA ARG A 17 -2.82 -18.82 17.32
C ARG A 17 -2.07 -17.65 17.94
N GLU A 18 -0.91 -17.92 18.54
CA GLU A 18 0.00 -16.88 18.98
C GLU A 18 0.33 -15.99 17.77
N PHE A 19 0.20 -14.67 17.93
CA PHE A 19 0.50 -13.72 16.87
C PHE A 19 2.00 -13.79 16.60
N ASP A 20 2.39 -14.40 15.49
CA ASP A 20 3.79 -14.48 15.04
C ASP A 20 4.10 -13.28 14.11
N PRO A 21 4.79 -12.24 14.60
CA PRO A 21 5.07 -11.03 13.82
C PRO A 21 6.02 -11.31 12.65
N SER A 22 6.82 -12.37 12.73
CA SER A 22 7.81 -12.70 11.70
C SER A 22 7.15 -13.02 10.36
N ARG A 23 5.98 -13.67 10.36
CA ARG A 23 5.24 -14.03 9.14
C ARG A 23 4.72 -12.80 8.39
N TRP A 24 4.33 -11.77 9.13
CA TRP A 24 3.90 -10.49 8.56
C TRP A 24 5.05 -9.70 7.97
N ALA A 25 6.24 -9.78 8.57
CA ALA A 25 7.44 -9.17 8.00
C ALA A 25 7.76 -9.75 6.61
N HIS A 26 7.75 -11.07 6.45
CA HIS A 26 7.96 -11.72 5.15
C HIS A 26 6.92 -11.29 4.09
N ALA A 27 5.65 -11.14 4.49
CA ALA A 27 4.59 -10.69 3.59
C ALA A 27 4.81 -9.24 3.12
N VAL A 28 5.21 -8.34 4.03
CA VAL A 28 5.52 -6.94 3.70
C VAL A 28 6.68 -6.85 2.71
N PHE A 29 7.76 -7.61 2.95
CA PHE A 29 8.87 -7.66 2.00
C PHE A 29 8.42 -8.20 0.64
N ALA A 30 7.59 -9.25 0.59
CA ALA A 30 7.10 -9.81 -0.68
C ALA A 30 6.26 -8.80 -1.49
N VAL A 31 5.40 -8.04 -0.82
CA VAL A 31 4.62 -6.97 -1.49
C VAL A 31 5.52 -5.84 -1.95
N PHE A 32 6.48 -5.42 -1.13
CA PHE A 32 7.46 -4.40 -1.50
C PHE A 32 8.31 -4.84 -2.69
N ALA A 33 8.68 -6.12 -2.77
CA ALA A 33 9.35 -6.71 -3.94
C ALA A 33 8.53 -6.57 -5.21
N GLY A 34 7.23 -6.90 -5.13
CA GLY A 34 6.32 -6.85 -6.27
C GLY A 34 6.17 -5.42 -6.79
N ILE A 35 5.98 -4.46 -5.88
CA ILE A 35 5.87 -3.04 -6.22
C ILE A 35 7.19 -2.51 -6.80
N ALA A 36 8.33 -2.85 -6.18
CA ALA A 36 9.63 -2.44 -6.67
C ALA A 36 9.91 -3.04 -8.06
N ALA A 37 9.65 -4.32 -8.28
CA ALA A 37 9.81 -4.96 -9.60
C ALA A 37 8.94 -4.31 -10.67
N TRP A 38 7.69 -3.96 -10.34
CA TRP A 38 6.80 -3.24 -11.25
C TRP A 38 7.31 -1.83 -11.56
N MET A 39 7.74 -1.07 -10.54
CA MET A 39 8.28 0.28 -10.71
C MET A 39 9.57 0.28 -11.54
N PHE A 40 10.51 -0.63 -11.24
CA PHE A 40 11.77 -0.72 -11.97
C PHE A 40 11.58 -1.25 -13.40
N GLY A 41 10.58 -2.10 -13.64
CA GLY A 41 10.19 -2.51 -14.99
C GLY A 41 9.79 -1.32 -15.87
N HIS A 42 8.82 -0.52 -15.41
CA HIS A 42 8.38 0.66 -16.17
C HIS A 42 9.45 1.75 -16.25
N LEU A 43 10.26 1.95 -15.21
CA LEU A 43 11.35 2.92 -15.26
C LEU A 43 12.40 2.53 -16.31
N VAL A 44 12.70 1.24 -16.48
CA VAL A 44 13.61 0.76 -17.53
C VAL A 44 13.01 0.94 -18.92
N GLU A 45 11.71 0.69 -19.09
CA GLU A 45 10.99 0.92 -20.35
C GLU A 45 10.99 2.41 -20.74
N ASP A 46 10.68 3.30 -19.80
CA ASP A 46 10.64 4.75 -20.02
C ASP A 46 12.02 5.29 -20.37
N LEU A 47 13.06 4.86 -19.66
CA LEU A 47 14.44 5.27 -19.94
C LEU A 47 14.92 4.73 -21.31
N TRP A 48 14.55 3.50 -21.67
CA TRP A 48 14.92 2.91 -22.96
C TRP A 48 14.18 3.59 -24.12
N GLY A 49 12.89 3.89 -23.94
CA GLY A 49 12.07 4.63 -24.89
C GLY A 49 12.59 6.06 -25.11
N PHE A 50 12.93 6.75 -24.02
CA PHE A 50 13.55 8.07 -24.08
C PHE A 50 14.90 8.03 -24.81
N SER A 51 15.76 7.07 -24.48
CA SER A 51 17.08 6.96 -25.10
C SER A 51 16.99 6.66 -26.61
N TRP A 52 16.06 5.78 -27.01
CA TRP A 52 15.77 5.51 -28.42
C TRP A 52 15.25 6.74 -29.19
N ALA A 53 14.40 7.55 -28.57
CA ALA A 53 13.88 8.79 -29.17
C ALA A 53 14.98 9.82 -29.45
N ASN A 54 16.02 9.88 -28.60
CA ASN A 54 17.12 10.82 -28.76
C ASN A 54 18.23 10.31 -29.70
N TRP A 55 18.51 9.00 -29.71
CA TRP A 55 19.57 8.41 -30.54
C TRP A 55 19.14 7.12 -31.26
N PRO A 56 18.35 7.25 -32.33
CA PRO A 56 17.75 6.10 -33.02
C PRO A 56 18.76 5.25 -33.83
N LEU A 57 19.98 5.74 -34.07
CA LEU A 57 20.99 5.05 -34.88
C LEU A 57 21.84 4.03 -34.09
N TYR A 58 21.93 4.20 -32.76
CA TYR A 58 22.78 3.39 -31.89
C TYR A 58 21.99 2.41 -31.02
N ILE A 59 20.69 2.63 -30.84
CA ILE A 59 19.85 1.89 -29.90
C ILE A 59 18.80 1.12 -30.70
N GLY A 60 18.73 -0.20 -30.48
CA GLY A 60 17.72 -1.07 -31.09
C GLY A 60 16.30 -0.72 -30.61
N ARG A 61 15.30 -1.03 -31.45
CA ARG A 61 13.88 -0.77 -31.15
C ARG A 61 13.51 -1.30 -29.75
N PRO A 62 12.83 -0.51 -28.90
CA PRO A 62 12.39 -0.95 -27.58
C PRO A 62 11.60 -2.26 -27.72
N ASN A 63 12.07 -3.32 -27.06
CA ASN A 63 11.37 -4.59 -27.00
C ASN A 63 10.95 -4.84 -25.55
N GLU A 64 9.64 -4.76 -25.33
CA GLU A 64 8.99 -4.75 -24.02
C GLU A 64 9.33 -6.00 -23.18
N TYR A 65 9.46 -7.17 -23.82
CA TYR A 65 9.79 -8.41 -23.14
C TYR A 65 11.18 -8.39 -22.46
N TYR A 66 12.17 -7.71 -23.05
CA TYR A 66 13.52 -7.63 -22.46
C TYR A 66 13.58 -6.60 -21.34
N ALA A 67 12.85 -5.48 -21.48
CA ALA A 67 12.79 -4.44 -20.45
C ALA A 67 12.11 -4.95 -19.17
N GLN A 68 11.00 -5.69 -19.31
CA GLN A 68 10.34 -6.34 -18.18
C GLN A 68 11.20 -7.41 -17.51
N GLY A 69 11.95 -8.19 -18.30
CA GLY A 69 12.88 -9.19 -17.77
C GLY A 69 14.00 -8.58 -16.93
N ILE A 70 14.62 -7.50 -17.41
CA ILE A 70 15.70 -6.80 -16.69
C ILE A 70 15.15 -6.10 -15.44
N GLY A 71 14.01 -5.43 -15.55
CA GLY A 71 13.35 -4.77 -14.41
C GLY A 71 12.94 -5.75 -13.32
N ALA A 72 12.40 -6.92 -13.69
CA ALA A 72 12.06 -7.97 -12.75
C ALA A 72 13.30 -8.52 -12.01
N LEU A 73 14.42 -8.73 -12.71
CA LEU A 73 15.67 -9.20 -12.11
C LEU A 73 16.25 -8.17 -11.11
N ILE A 74 16.24 -6.89 -11.46
CA ILE A 74 16.69 -5.82 -10.57
C ILE A 74 15.78 -5.73 -9.33
N GLY A 75 14.46 -5.80 -9.51
CA GLY A 75 13.48 -5.81 -8.42
C GLY A 75 13.68 -6.99 -7.46
N ILE A 76 13.87 -8.20 -7.98
CA ILE A 76 14.14 -9.40 -7.18
C ILE A 76 15.48 -9.28 -6.43
N THR A 77 16.51 -8.72 -7.06
CA THR A 77 17.83 -8.56 -6.43
C THR A 77 17.78 -7.56 -5.29
N LEU A 78 17.11 -6.41 -5.49
CA LEU A 78 16.90 -5.40 -4.45
C LEU A 78 16.05 -5.94 -3.30
N MET A 79 15.06 -6.78 -3.60
CA MET A 79 14.26 -7.48 -2.60
C MET A 79 15.11 -8.41 -1.72
N ILE A 80 15.94 -9.26 -2.31
CA ILE A 80 16.82 -10.18 -1.56
C ILE A 80 17.81 -9.38 -0.70
N TRP A 81 18.32 -8.27 -1.22
CA TRP A 81 19.21 -7.37 -0.49
C TRP A 81 18.51 -6.69 0.71
N ALA A 82 17.26 -6.25 0.52
CA ALA A 82 16.46 -5.66 1.59
C ALA A 82 16.13 -6.67 2.70
N TRP A 83 15.81 -7.92 2.35
CA TRP A 83 15.51 -8.99 3.31
C TRP A 83 16.75 -9.43 4.10
N SER A 84 17.95 -9.35 3.52
CA SER A 84 19.19 -9.77 4.19
C SER A 84 19.62 -8.86 5.35
N ARG A 85 19.03 -7.66 5.48
CA ARG A 85 19.40 -6.70 6.52
C ARG A 85 18.46 -6.82 7.73
N GLU A 86 19.00 -7.39 8.80
CA GLU A 86 18.30 -7.62 10.08
C GLU A 86 17.62 -6.35 10.65
N ARG A 87 18.21 -5.18 10.45
CA ARG A 87 17.64 -3.88 10.86
C ARG A 87 16.26 -3.64 10.27
N TYR A 88 16.09 -3.90 8.97
CA TYR A 88 14.81 -3.65 8.29
C TYR A 88 13.78 -4.70 8.69
N PHE A 89 14.21 -5.96 8.83
CA PHE A 89 13.32 -7.03 9.27
C PHE A 89 12.78 -6.78 10.69
N LYS A 90 13.67 -6.37 11.61
CA LYS A 90 13.29 -6.03 12.98
C LYS A 90 12.31 -4.85 13.04
N PHE A 91 12.56 -3.79 12.26
CA PHE A 91 11.67 -2.63 12.20
C PHE A 91 10.25 -3.00 11.73
N VAL A 92 10.14 -3.84 10.69
CA VAL A 92 8.83 -4.28 10.18
C VAL A 92 8.12 -5.18 11.20
N ALA A 93 8.85 -6.07 11.88
CA ALA A 93 8.28 -6.92 12.93
C ALA A 93 7.75 -6.09 14.12
N GLU A 94 8.51 -5.08 14.57
CA GLU A 94 8.08 -4.14 15.61
C GLU A 94 6.84 -3.34 15.17
N THR A 95 6.83 -2.83 13.94
CA THR A 95 5.66 -2.12 13.39
C THR A 95 4.42 -3.03 13.35
N ALA A 96 4.58 -4.29 12.97
CA ALA A 96 3.48 -5.26 12.98
C ALA A 96 2.95 -5.52 14.39
N THR A 97 3.84 -5.57 15.40
CA THR A 97 3.41 -5.69 16.80
C THR A 97 2.68 -4.45 17.29
N GLU A 98 3.12 -3.25 16.93
CA GLU A 98 2.42 -2.02 17.31
C GLU A 98 1.05 -1.90 16.63
N VAL A 99 0.97 -2.24 15.34
CA VAL A 99 -0.31 -2.24 14.61
C VAL A 99 -1.30 -3.25 15.19
N SER A 100 -0.82 -4.36 15.76
CA SER A 100 -1.69 -5.35 16.42
C SER A 100 -2.36 -4.83 17.69
N GLN A 101 -1.80 -3.77 18.30
CA GLN A 101 -2.34 -3.12 19.49
C GLN A 101 -3.36 -2.02 19.13
N ILE A 102 -3.45 -1.63 17.86
CA ILE A 102 -4.42 -0.63 17.41
C ILE A 102 -5.82 -1.24 17.43
N ILE A 103 -6.69 -0.65 18.24
CA ILE A 103 -8.12 -0.95 18.22
C ILE A 103 -8.75 -0.36 16.95
N TRP A 104 -8.91 -1.18 15.93
CA TRP A 104 -9.58 -0.74 14.71
C TRP A 104 -11.07 -0.49 14.98
N PRO A 105 -11.60 0.68 14.58
CA PRO A 105 -13.00 1.02 14.81
C PRO A 105 -13.88 -0.01 14.12
N THR A 106 -14.98 -0.36 14.77
CA THR A 106 -15.92 -1.32 14.17
C THR A 106 -16.57 -0.70 12.93
N ARG A 107 -16.98 -1.53 11.97
CA ARG A 107 -17.72 -1.07 10.77
C ARG A 107 -18.96 -0.21 11.10
N ALA A 108 -19.54 -0.38 12.28
CA ALA A 108 -20.65 0.42 12.76
C ALA A 108 -20.20 1.84 13.15
N GLU A 109 -19.10 1.96 13.90
CA GLU A 109 -18.49 3.24 14.26
C GLU A 109 -18.01 4.01 13.02
N THR A 110 -17.37 3.33 12.05
CA THR A 110 -16.95 3.95 10.79
C THR A 110 -18.13 4.54 10.04
N ARG A 111 -19.25 3.79 9.96
CA ARG A 111 -20.48 4.28 9.31
C ARG A 111 -21.07 5.47 10.04
N ALA A 112 -21.14 5.42 11.37
CA ALA A 112 -21.62 6.54 12.17
C ALA A 112 -20.77 7.80 11.93
N ALA A 113 -19.43 7.67 11.93
CA ALA A 113 -18.53 8.78 11.63
C ALA A 113 -18.75 9.34 10.21
N THR A 114 -18.90 8.49 9.19
CA THR A 114 -19.18 8.96 7.81
C THR A 114 -20.52 9.69 7.70
N ILE A 115 -21.56 9.22 8.40
CA ILE A 115 -22.88 9.87 8.40
C ILE A 115 -22.77 11.27 9.02
N VAL A 116 -22.05 11.41 10.13
CA VAL A 116 -21.82 12.71 10.78
C VAL A 116 -21.11 13.67 9.83
N VAL A 117 -20.05 13.22 9.14
CA VAL A 117 -19.33 14.04 8.15
C VAL A 117 -20.27 14.46 7.01
N ILE A 118 -21.08 13.55 6.47
CA ILE A 118 -22.05 13.85 5.42
C ILE A 118 -23.03 14.94 5.89
N VAL A 119 -23.59 14.82 7.09
CA VAL A 119 -24.54 15.80 7.63
C VAL A 119 -23.88 17.17 7.79
N ILE A 120 -22.67 17.24 8.35
CA ILE A 120 -21.96 18.51 8.53
C ILE A 120 -21.63 19.15 7.18
N THR A 121 -21.13 18.36 6.22
CA THR A 121 -20.82 18.87 4.88
C THR A 121 -22.06 19.39 4.15
N LEU A 122 -23.22 18.76 4.32
CA LEU A 122 -24.50 19.27 3.78
C LEU A 122 -24.91 20.59 4.43
N ILE A 123 -24.76 20.73 5.74
CA ILE A 123 -25.04 21.99 6.44
C ILE A 123 -24.10 23.09 5.94
N CYS A 124 -22.81 22.81 5.82
CA CYS A 124 -21.83 23.74 5.26
C CYS A 124 -22.18 24.14 3.83
N ALA A 125 -22.56 23.18 2.98
CA ALA A 125 -22.97 23.44 1.61
C ALA A 125 -24.23 24.32 1.52
N CYS A 126 -25.22 24.08 2.38
CA CYS A 126 -26.41 24.93 2.48
C CYS A 126 -26.07 26.37 2.87
N ILE A 127 -25.21 26.57 3.87
CA ILE A 127 -24.80 27.90 4.31
C ILE A 127 -24.02 28.62 3.21
N LEU A 128 -23.07 27.94 2.57
CA LEU A 128 -22.31 28.50 1.45
C LEU A 128 -23.23 28.87 0.28
N SER A 129 -24.16 27.99 -0.09
CA SER A 129 -25.12 28.26 -1.16
C SER A 129 -26.00 29.49 -0.88
N LEU A 130 -26.43 29.69 0.37
CA LEU A 130 -27.17 30.88 0.77
C LEU A 130 -26.31 32.15 0.69
N MET A 131 -25.07 32.05 1.14
CA MET A 131 -24.11 33.15 1.07
C MET A 131 -23.82 33.53 -0.39
N ASP A 132 -23.57 32.56 -1.27
CA ASP A 132 -23.34 32.78 -2.69
C ASP A 132 -24.55 33.46 -3.35
N ALA A 133 -25.76 33.00 -3.03
CA ALA A 133 -27.00 33.60 -3.53
C ALA A 133 -27.24 35.01 -2.98
N PHE A 134 -26.78 35.32 -1.77
CA PHE A 134 -26.82 36.66 -1.21
C PHE A 134 -25.88 37.59 -1.96
N TRP A 135 -24.61 37.19 -2.15
CA TRP A 135 -23.63 37.99 -2.87
C TRP A 135 -23.98 38.22 -4.34
N SER A 136 -24.57 37.22 -5.02
CA SER A 136 -25.09 37.39 -6.38
C SER A 136 -26.11 38.53 -6.43
N ARG A 137 -27.12 38.51 -5.54
CA ARG A 137 -28.15 39.56 -5.51
C ARG A 137 -27.60 40.94 -5.16
N VAL A 138 -26.65 41.01 -4.23
CA VAL A 138 -25.99 42.28 -3.86
C VAL A 138 -25.20 42.84 -5.04
N THR A 139 -24.51 41.97 -5.77
CA THR A 139 -23.68 42.35 -6.91
C THR A 139 -24.54 42.76 -8.11
N ASP A 140 -25.63 42.04 -8.38
CA ASP A 140 -26.61 42.40 -9.41
C ASP A 140 -27.26 43.76 -9.12
N TRP A 141 -27.58 44.03 -7.86
CA TRP A 141 -28.09 45.33 -7.43
C TRP A 141 -27.05 46.44 -7.67
N LEU A 142 -25.78 46.19 -7.32
CA LEU A 142 -24.70 47.16 -7.51
C LEU A 142 -24.44 47.47 -8.99
N TYR A 143 -24.45 46.47 -9.87
CA TYR A 143 -24.27 46.67 -11.30
C TYR A 143 -25.47 47.32 -11.99
N SER A 144 -26.66 47.27 -11.36
CA SER A 144 -27.86 47.93 -11.86
C SER A 144 -27.98 49.41 -11.47
N LEU A 145 -27.14 49.88 -10.55
CA LEU A 145 -27.05 51.27 -10.08
C LEU A 145 -26.20 52.11 -11.04
#